data_AF-A0A0N4WKL4-F1
#
_entry.id   AF-A0A0N4WKL4-F1
#
_cell.length_a   1.000
_cell.length_b   1.000
_cell.length_c   1.000
_cell.angle_alpha   90.00
_cell.angle_beta   90.00
_cell.angle_gamma   90.00
#
_symmetry.space_group_name_H-M   'P 1'
#
loop_
_entity.id
_entity.type
_entity.pdbx_description
1 polymer ?
#
loop_
_entity_poly.entity_id
_entity_poly.type
_entity_poly.pdbx_seq_one_letter_code
_entity_poly.pdbx_strand_id
1 'polypeptide(L)'
;MVMKTGSSLKDLKEGIARVKAGNYAYMMESSMVEYYMERDCQLQSIGGLLDSKGYGIALPKGSPLRDILSRTVLQLQERTILEALKSKWWRDMREGPSCSPQAEKSRASPPQSVFGIFYVLVTGLIIALLLAFGEYCIESRHDSSRLKLTVLGKIRDWWIGLNCDKAEKARNKLRNMQLDTAGQELPK
;
A
#
# COMPACT_ATOMS: atom_id res chain seq x y z
N MET A 1 12.76 -14.86 1.27
CA MET A 1 13.54 -14.89 2.51
C MET A 1 14.69 -15.86 2.30
N VAL A 2 15.90 -15.35 2.03
CA VAL A 2 17.12 -16.17 1.97
C VAL A 2 17.97 -15.68 3.14
N MET A 3 17.97 -16.41 4.24
CA MET A 3 18.87 -16.15 5.36
C MET A 3 20.06 -17.09 5.22
N LYS A 4 21.21 -16.54 4.84
CA LYS A 4 22.48 -17.25 4.94
C LYS A 4 22.86 -17.27 6.43
N THR A 5 22.96 -18.46 7.01
CA THR A 5 23.45 -18.68 8.37
C THR A 5 24.91 -18.22 8.46
N GLY A 6 25.22 -17.43 9.49
CA GLY A 6 26.59 -17.28 9.98
C GLY A 6 27.13 -15.85 10.06
N SER A 7 27.08 -15.31 11.28
CA SER A 7 28.05 -14.46 11.98
C SER A 7 27.32 -13.31 12.68
N SER A 8 27.24 -13.37 14.01
CA SER A 8 26.83 -12.21 14.81
C SER A 8 27.89 -11.13 14.60
N LEU A 9 27.54 -10.09 13.86
CA LEU A 9 28.40 -8.92 13.74
C LEU A 9 28.48 -8.23 15.08
N LYS A 10 29.71 -8.00 15.54
CA LYS A 10 29.97 -7.25 16.76
C LYS A 10 29.86 -5.74 16.51
N ASP A 11 30.12 -5.32 15.28
CA ASP A 11 30.20 -3.91 14.90
C ASP A 11 29.11 -3.51 13.90
N LEU A 12 28.46 -2.39 14.21
CA LEU A 12 27.46 -1.76 13.34
C LEU A 12 28.03 -1.38 11.97
N LYS A 13 29.26 -0.88 11.95
CA LYS A 13 29.92 -0.42 10.72
C LYS A 13 30.13 -1.56 9.72
N GLU A 14 30.46 -2.76 10.22
CA GLU A 14 30.59 -3.94 9.38
C GLU A 14 29.23 -4.36 8.81
N GLY A 15 28.14 -4.16 9.55
CA GLY A 15 26.79 -4.53 9.12
C GLY A 15 26.31 -3.67 7.98
N ILE A 16 26.54 -2.37 8.11
CA ILE A 16 26.23 -1.40 7.07
C ILE A 16 27.08 -1.68 5.82
N ALA A 17 28.38 -1.98 5.97
CA ALA A 17 29.24 -2.31 4.83
C ALA A 17 28.76 -3.56 4.08
N ARG A 18 28.32 -4.61 4.79
CA ARG A 18 27.76 -5.83 4.17
C ARG A 18 26.42 -5.59 3.48
N VAL A 19 25.55 -4.75 4.03
CA VAL A 19 24.30 -4.35 3.35
C VAL A 19 24.62 -3.60 2.05
N LYS A 20 25.59 -2.68 2.07
CA LYS A 20 26.04 -1.96 0.86
C LYS A 20 26.65 -2.89 -0.20
N ALA A 21 27.30 -3.98 0.21
CA ALA A 21 27.82 -5.01 -0.70
C ALA A 21 26.72 -5.85 -1.37
N GLY A 22 25.47 -5.75 -0.92
CA GLY A 22 24.30 -6.42 -1.50
C GLY A 22 24.03 -7.83 -0.92
N ASN A 23 22.86 -8.39 -1.26
CA ASN A 23 22.40 -9.73 -0.84
C ASN A 23 22.39 -9.99 0.68
N TYR A 24 22.32 -8.94 1.49
CA TYR A 24 22.29 -9.03 2.95
C TYR A 24 21.29 -8.03 3.51
N ALA A 25 20.50 -8.48 4.49
CA ALA A 25 19.61 -7.61 5.25
C ALA A 25 20.14 -7.50 6.68
N TYR A 26 20.31 -6.28 7.16
CA TYR A 26 20.71 -6.01 8.53
C TYR A 26 19.54 -5.40 9.29
N MET A 27 19.24 -5.99 10.44
CA MET A 27 18.14 -5.54 11.30
C MET A 27 18.73 -4.67 12.41
N MET A 28 18.21 -3.46 12.53
CA MET A 28 18.65 -2.48 13.53
C MET A 28 17.43 -1.68 14.01
N GLU A 29 17.59 -1.00 15.13
CA GLU A 29 16.62 -0.06 15.65
C GLU A 29 16.23 1.02 14.62
N SER A 30 14.93 1.36 14.57
CA SER A 30 14.35 2.28 13.58
C SER A 30 15.04 3.64 13.56
N SER A 31 15.36 4.21 14.73
CA SER A 31 16.02 5.51 14.87
C SER A 31 17.39 5.55 14.20
N MET A 32 18.17 4.48 14.35
CA MET A 32 19.48 4.34 13.72
C MET A 32 19.33 4.09 12.22
N VAL A 33 18.36 3.28 11.79
CA VAL A 33 18.10 3.07 10.35
C VAL A 33 17.77 4.40 9.68
N GLU A 34 16.86 5.19 10.25
CA GLU A 34 16.55 6.55 9.78
C GLU A 34 17.79 7.46 9.72
N TYR A 35 18.66 7.38 10.74
CA TYR A 35 19.89 8.18 10.80
C TYR A 35 20.85 7.89 9.64
N TYR A 36 21.07 6.61 9.33
CA TYR A 36 21.97 6.18 8.25
C TYR A 36 21.35 6.32 6.88
N MET A 37 20.04 6.07 6.72
CA MET A 37 19.32 6.32 5.47
C MET A 37 19.35 7.78 5.08
N GLU A 38 19.23 8.69 6.06
CA GLU A 38 19.33 10.11 5.78
C GLU A 38 20.73 10.42 5.23
N ARG A 39 21.82 9.85 5.76
CA ARG A 39 23.20 10.15 5.30
C ARG A 39 23.61 9.42 4.01
N ASP A 40 23.22 8.17 3.85
CA ASP A 40 23.57 7.28 2.76
C ASP A 40 22.34 6.93 1.92
N CYS A 41 22.16 7.59 0.76
CA CYS A 41 20.97 7.40 -0.08
C CYS A 41 20.87 6.01 -0.76
N GLN A 42 21.91 5.18 -0.64
CA GLN A 42 21.91 3.79 -1.12
C GLN A 42 21.20 2.83 -0.15
N LEU A 43 20.98 3.26 1.10
CA LEU A 43 20.30 2.46 2.12
C LEU A 43 18.80 2.71 2.07
N GLN A 44 18.02 1.64 2.18
CA GLN A 44 16.57 1.71 2.23
C GLN A 44 16.03 0.76 3.30
N SER A 45 15.01 1.20 4.03
CA SER A 45 14.26 0.34 4.94
C SER A 45 13.27 -0.49 4.13
N ILE A 46 13.23 -1.79 4.42
CA ILE A 46 12.28 -2.73 3.83
C ILE A 46 11.40 -3.25 4.95
N GLY A 47 10.10 -3.01 4.85
CA GLY A 47 9.11 -3.41 5.86
C GLY A 47 8.78 -2.31 6.88
N GLY A 48 7.97 -2.67 7.88
CA GLY A 48 7.57 -1.78 8.98
C GLY A 48 8.42 -1.97 10.25
N LEU A 49 8.06 -1.26 11.31
CA LEU A 49 8.66 -1.45 12.62
C LEU A 49 8.26 -2.83 13.16
N LEU A 50 9.26 -3.62 13.58
CA LEU A 50 9.05 -4.93 14.19
C LEU A 50 8.69 -4.83 15.67
N ASP A 51 9.09 -3.74 16.32
CA ASP A 51 8.84 -3.48 17.73
C ASP A 51 8.86 -1.96 17.96
N SER A 52 8.03 -1.50 18.92
CA SER A 52 7.95 -0.09 19.32
C SER A 52 8.56 0.05 20.71
N LYS A 53 9.88 0.12 20.76
CA LYS A 53 10.63 0.42 21.99
C LYS A 53 10.99 1.89 22.07
N GLY A 54 10.98 2.43 23.27
CA GLY A 54 11.37 3.81 23.56
C GLY A 54 12.63 3.86 24.44
N TYR A 55 13.38 4.96 24.34
CA TYR A 55 14.51 5.24 25.22
C TYR A 55 14.03 5.89 26.52
N GLY A 56 14.70 5.55 27.64
CA GLY A 56 14.45 6.14 28.93
C GLY A 56 15.75 6.52 29.63
N ILE A 57 15.70 7.55 30.48
CA ILE A 57 16.83 7.98 31.30
C ILE A 57 16.73 7.26 32.65
N ALA A 58 17.73 6.45 32.99
CA ALA A 58 17.76 5.70 34.22
C ALA A 58 18.34 6.55 35.38
N LEU A 59 17.69 6.49 36.54
CA LEU A 59 18.15 7.09 37.79
C LEU A 59 18.26 6.01 38.88
N PRO A 60 19.11 6.18 39.89
CA PRO A 60 19.18 5.26 41.03
C PRO A 60 17.82 5.20 41.75
N LYS A 61 17.52 4.02 42.29
CA LYS A 61 16.25 3.78 43.01
C LYS A 61 16.17 4.71 44.22
N GLY A 62 15.02 5.36 44.39
CA GLY A 62 14.79 6.32 45.48
C GLY A 62 15.35 7.73 45.22
N SER A 63 15.88 8.03 44.03
CA SER A 63 16.34 9.37 43.72
C SER A 63 15.18 10.39 43.68
N PRO A 64 15.27 11.52 44.42
CA PRO A 64 14.26 12.57 44.38
C PRO A 64 14.19 13.28 43.01
N LEU A 65 15.21 13.11 42.16
CA LEU A 65 15.28 13.72 40.83
C LEU A 65 14.36 13.04 39.81
N ARG A 66 13.87 11.82 40.10
CA ARG A 66 13.06 11.05 39.14
C ARG A 66 11.78 11.78 38.75
N ASP A 67 11.07 12.33 39.73
CA ASP A 67 9.78 12.98 39.49
C ASP A 67 9.95 14.30 38.74
N ILE A 68 11.01 15.05 39.06
CA ILE A 68 11.33 16.30 38.38
C ILE A 68 11.69 16.02 36.91
N LEU A 69 12.61 15.07 36.65
CA LEU A 69 13.03 14.75 35.30
C LEU A 69 11.87 14.22 34.45
N SER A 70 11.03 13.36 35.01
CA SER A 70 9.86 12.83 34.32
C SER A 70 8.89 13.94 33.91
N ARG A 71 8.63 14.92 34.79
CA ARG A 71 7.77 16.07 34.47
C ARG A 71 8.37 16.94 33.38
N THR A 72 9.67 17.23 33.44
CA THR A 72 10.36 18.05 32.43
C THR A 72 10.35 17.38 31.05
N VAL A 73 10.58 16.06 30.97
CA VAL A 73 10.51 15.31 29.71
C VAL A 73 9.11 15.37 29.10
N LEU A 74 8.06 15.21 29.92
CA LEU A 74 6.68 15.33 29.45
C LEU A 74 6.39 16.74 28.89
N GLN A 75 6.84 17.79 29.58
CA GLN A 75 6.69 19.17 29.10
C GLN A 75 7.45 19.42 27.79
N LEU A 76 8.64 18.84 27.62
CA LEU A 76 9.41 18.91 26.37
C LEU A 76 8.71 18.20 25.21
N GLN A 77 8.05 17.07 25.50
CA GLN A 77 7.26 16.33 24.52
C GLN A 77 5.98 17.08 24.12
N GLU A 78 5.25 17.64 25.09
CA GLU A 78 4.04 18.45 24.85
C GLU A 78 4.33 19.68 23.99
N ARG A 79 5.50 20.30 24.19
CA ARG A 79 5.97 21.45 23.40
C ARG A 79 6.64 21.07 22.08
N THR A 80 6.64 19.78 21.70
CA THR A 80 7.28 19.21 20.50
C THR A 80 8.77 19.54 20.32
N ILE A 81 9.45 19.95 21.39
CA ILE A 81 10.87 20.33 21.38
C ILE A 81 11.73 19.12 21.04
N LEU A 82 11.34 17.92 21.51
CA LEU A 82 12.05 16.68 21.20
C LEU A 82 12.03 16.35 19.70
N GLU A 83 10.92 16.61 19.01
CA GLU A 83 10.80 16.40 17.57
C GLU A 83 11.67 17.39 16.79
N ALA A 84 11.64 18.67 17.19
CA ALA A 84 12.51 19.70 16.62
C ALA A 84 14.00 19.38 16.84
N LEU A 85 14.35 18.82 17.99
CA LEU A 85 15.72 18.39 18.28
C LEU A 85 16.11 17.19 17.42
N LYS A 86 15.22 16.20 17.27
CA LYS A 86 15.43 15.06 16.36
C LYS A 86 15.65 15.55 14.93
N SER A 87 14.80 16.42 14.40
CA SER A 87 14.96 16.93 13.03
C SER A 87 16.27 17.70 12.87
N LYS A 88 16.64 18.52 13.85
CA LYS A 88 17.90 19.27 13.84
C LYS A 88 19.12 18.34 13.76
N TRP A 89 19.17 17.29 14.59
CA TRP A 89 20.31 16.36 14.60
C TRP A 89 20.34 15.40 13.41
N TRP A 90 19.18 14.98 12.91
CA TRP A 90 19.11 14.05 11.77
C TRP A 90 19.27 14.76 10.43
N ARG A 91 18.68 15.96 10.25
CA ARG A 91 18.63 16.68 8.97
C ARG A 91 19.60 17.85 8.90
N ASP A 92 19.61 18.75 9.88
CA ASP A 92 20.38 20.01 9.80
C ASP A 92 21.87 19.79 10.09
N MET A 93 22.21 18.88 11.03
CA MET A 93 23.58 18.52 11.39
C MET A 93 24.19 17.48 10.42
N ARG A 94 23.64 17.34 9.23
CA ARG A 94 24.16 16.43 8.20
C ARG A 94 25.29 17.09 7.44
N GLU A 95 26.43 16.41 7.37
CA GLU A 95 27.54 16.77 6.49
C GLU A 95 27.34 16.07 5.14
N GLY A 96 26.68 16.74 4.19
CA GLY A 96 26.54 16.22 2.82
C GLY A 96 25.33 16.76 2.08
N PRO A 97 25.26 16.57 0.74
CA PRO A 97 24.07 16.91 -0.02
C PRO A 97 22.89 16.16 0.60
N SER A 98 21.74 16.82 0.75
CA SER A 98 20.53 16.09 1.12
C SER A 98 20.39 14.91 0.15
N CYS A 99 19.91 13.78 0.64
CA CYS A 99 19.26 12.81 -0.22
C CYS A 99 18.03 13.55 -0.71
N SER A 100 18.24 14.43 -1.70
CA SER A 100 17.18 14.82 -2.57
C SER A 100 16.57 13.49 -3.00
N PRO A 101 15.25 13.40 -3.08
CA PRO A 101 14.65 12.35 -3.86
C PRO A 101 15.09 12.56 -5.32
N GLN A 102 16.36 12.30 -5.62
CA GLN A 102 16.96 12.34 -6.93
C GLN A 102 16.28 11.19 -7.65
N ALA A 103 15.24 11.55 -8.37
CA ALA A 103 14.27 10.64 -8.96
C ALA A 103 13.46 9.83 -7.93
N GLU A 104 12.66 10.52 -7.11
CA GLU A 104 11.26 10.08 -6.93
C GLU A 104 10.53 10.20 -8.28
N LYS A 105 10.95 9.37 -9.25
CA LYS A 105 10.13 8.95 -10.39
C LYS A 105 9.10 7.90 -9.94
N SER A 106 8.89 7.71 -8.62
CA SER A 106 8.24 6.51 -8.10
C SER A 106 7.25 6.67 -6.93
N ARG A 107 7.03 7.85 -6.33
CA ARG A 107 5.95 8.04 -5.31
C ARG A 107 4.88 9.07 -5.64
N ALA A 108 4.99 9.81 -6.74
CA ALA A 108 3.80 10.19 -7.48
C ALA A 108 3.50 9.02 -8.39
N SER A 109 2.43 8.27 -8.11
CA SER A 109 1.95 7.10 -8.86
C SER A 109 2.44 7.14 -10.32
N PRO A 110 3.30 6.21 -10.75
CA PRO A 110 3.82 6.24 -12.11
C PRO A 110 2.63 6.33 -13.07
N PRO A 111 2.71 7.11 -14.17
CA PRO A 111 1.62 7.23 -15.14
C PRO A 111 1.21 5.87 -15.73
N GLN A 112 1.96 4.80 -15.48
CA GLN A 112 1.61 3.38 -15.68
C GLN A 112 0.17 3.02 -15.28
N SER A 113 -0.34 3.55 -14.16
CA SER A 113 -1.72 3.24 -13.74
C SER A 113 -2.79 3.91 -14.62
N VAL A 114 -2.45 5.03 -15.28
CA VAL A 114 -3.36 5.79 -16.15
C VAL A 114 -3.48 5.17 -17.55
N PHE A 115 -2.48 4.38 -17.98
CA PHE A 115 -2.54 3.67 -19.25
C PHE A 115 -3.68 2.65 -19.31
N GLY A 116 -4.07 2.06 -18.17
CA GLY A 116 -5.18 1.10 -18.13
C GLY A 116 -6.49 1.68 -18.65
N ILE A 117 -6.82 2.92 -18.27
CA ILE A 117 -8.03 3.60 -18.75
C ILE A 117 -7.94 3.93 -20.25
N PHE A 118 -6.77 4.35 -20.73
CA PHE A 118 -6.57 4.65 -22.15
C PHE A 118 -6.74 3.40 -23.02
N TYR A 119 -6.19 2.26 -22.60
CA TYR A 119 -6.35 0.98 -23.33
C TYR A 119 -7.81 0.52 -23.39
N VAL A 120 -8.57 0.65 -22.30
CA VAL A 120 -9.99 0.29 -22.28
C VAL A 120 -10.81 1.19 -23.21
N LEU A 121 -10.52 2.50 -23.26
CA LEU A 121 -11.19 3.43 -24.16
C LEU A 121 -10.87 3.15 -25.64
N VAL A 122 -9.60 2.94 -25.97
CA VAL A 122 -9.16 2.67 -27.35
C VAL A 122 -9.73 1.35 -27.85
N THR A 123 -9.65 0.28 -27.05
CA THR A 123 -10.21 -1.03 -27.43
C THR A 123 -11.74 -0.98 -27.55
N GLY A 124 -12.43 -0.29 -26.64
CA GLY A 124 -13.87 -0.06 -26.73
C GLY A 124 -14.28 0.70 -28.00
N LEU A 125 -13.54 1.75 -28.38
CA LEU A 125 -13.80 2.52 -29.60
C LEU A 125 -13.61 1.67 -30.87
N ILE A 126 -12.54 0.87 -30.93
CA ILE A 126 -12.28 -0.01 -32.07
C ILE A 126 -13.39 -1.05 -32.23
N ILE A 127 -13.82 -1.70 -31.14
CA ILE A 127 -14.90 -2.70 -31.18
C ILE A 127 -16.22 -2.05 -31.62
N ALA A 128 -16.55 -0.87 -31.09
CA ALA A 128 -17.75 -0.14 -31.49
C ALA A 128 -17.74 0.23 -32.99
N LEU A 129 -16.59 0.68 -33.51
CA LEU A 129 -16.43 0.99 -34.93
C LEU A 129 -16.56 -0.26 -35.81
N LEU A 130 -15.98 -1.40 -35.39
CA LEU A 130 -16.11 -2.65 -36.13
C LEU A 130 -17.54 -3.18 -36.16
N LEU A 131 -18.29 -3.06 -35.06
CA LEU A 131 -19.70 -3.42 -35.02
C LEU A 131 -20.54 -2.52 -35.93
N ALA A 132 -20.35 -1.21 -35.84
CA ALA A 132 -21.05 -0.24 -36.68
C ALA A 132 -20.74 -0.45 -38.18
N PHE A 133 -19.47 -0.70 -38.51
CA PHE A 133 -19.07 -1.00 -39.89
C PHE A 133 -19.61 -2.35 -40.37
N GLY A 134 -19.62 -3.37 -39.51
CA GLY A 134 -20.22 -4.67 -39.80
C GLY A 134 -21.70 -4.55 -40.11
N GLU A 135 -22.46 -3.81 -39.31
CA GLU A 135 -23.88 -3.53 -39.57
C GLU A 135 -24.06 -2.73 -40.87
N TYR A 136 -23.24 -1.70 -41.10
CA TYR A 136 -23.29 -0.90 -42.33
C TYR A 136 -23.00 -1.71 -43.59
N CYS A 137 -22.01 -2.61 -43.57
CA CYS A 137 -21.69 -3.48 -44.71
C CYS A 137 -22.76 -4.55 -44.95
N ILE A 138 -23.40 -5.06 -43.89
CA ILE A 138 -24.52 -6.01 -44.02
C ILE A 138 -25.75 -5.31 -44.60
N GLU A 139 -26.08 -4.11 -44.13
CA GLU A 139 -27.17 -3.28 -44.65
C GLU A 139 -26.91 -2.87 -46.10
N SER A 140 -25.70 -2.41 -46.41
CA SER A 140 -25.29 -2.04 -47.78
C SER A 140 -25.30 -3.22 -48.76
N ARG A 141 -25.18 -4.46 -48.27
CA ARG A 141 -25.27 -5.68 -49.09
C ARG A 141 -26.69 -6.23 -49.19
N HIS A 142 -27.62 -5.79 -48.34
CA HIS A 142 -28.95 -6.36 -48.23
C HIS A 142 -30.00 -5.25 -48.05
N ASP A 143 -30.43 -4.64 -49.16
CA ASP A 143 -31.42 -3.53 -49.26
C ASP A 143 -32.87 -3.95 -48.90
N SER A 144 -33.04 -4.92 -48.01
CA SER A 144 -34.35 -5.34 -47.49
C SER A 144 -34.19 -6.19 -46.23
N SER A 145 -34.18 -5.55 -45.06
CA SER A 145 -35.15 -5.83 -43.99
C SER A 145 -34.77 -5.08 -42.70
N ARG A 146 -35.41 -3.91 -42.50
CA ARG A 146 -35.96 -3.46 -41.21
C ARG A 146 -35.13 -3.84 -39.98
N LEU A 147 -34.21 -2.95 -39.57
CA LEU A 147 -33.90 -2.57 -38.18
C LEU A 147 -34.23 -3.63 -37.11
N LYS A 148 -33.65 -4.83 -37.20
CA LYS A 148 -33.63 -5.79 -36.09
C LYS A 148 -32.24 -5.79 -35.52
N LEU A 149 -32.06 -4.81 -34.64
CA LEU A 149 -31.01 -4.64 -33.66
C LEU A 149 -31.04 -5.82 -32.68
N THR A 150 -30.76 -7.01 -33.22
CA THR A 150 -30.81 -8.31 -32.53
C THR A 150 -29.59 -8.47 -31.65
N VAL A 151 -28.50 -7.76 -31.95
CA VAL A 151 -27.26 -7.81 -31.17
C VAL A 151 -27.37 -7.01 -29.87
N LEU A 152 -27.76 -5.72 -29.87
CA LEU A 152 -27.98 -5.05 -28.57
C LEU A 152 -29.25 -5.54 -27.86
N GLY A 153 -30.27 -6.03 -28.57
CA GLY A 153 -31.41 -6.69 -27.93
C GLY A 153 -30.98 -7.93 -27.13
N LYS A 154 -30.24 -8.84 -27.77
CA LYS A 154 -29.76 -10.10 -27.15
C LYS A 154 -28.67 -9.87 -26.11
N ILE A 155 -27.84 -8.84 -26.27
CA ILE A 155 -26.84 -8.42 -25.25
C ILE A 155 -27.53 -7.76 -24.05
N ARG A 156 -28.56 -6.92 -24.28
CA ARG A 156 -29.38 -6.35 -23.21
C ARG A 156 -30.11 -7.45 -22.44
N ASP A 157 -30.69 -8.42 -23.15
CA ASP A 157 -31.40 -9.54 -22.53
C ASP A 157 -30.43 -10.47 -21.76
N TRP A 158 -29.22 -10.70 -22.27
CA TRP A 158 -28.15 -11.43 -21.56
C TRP A 158 -27.63 -10.68 -20.33
N TRP A 159 -27.46 -9.35 -20.41
CA TRP A 159 -27.00 -8.50 -19.30
C TRP A 159 -28.05 -8.37 -18.19
N ILE A 160 -29.33 -8.27 -18.56
CA ILE A 160 -30.45 -8.31 -17.61
C ILE A 160 -30.54 -9.70 -16.95
N GLY A 161 -30.35 -10.79 -17.71
CA GLY A 161 -30.33 -12.16 -17.19
C GLY A 161 -29.22 -12.41 -16.16
N LEU A 162 -27.99 -11.94 -16.42
CA LEU A 162 -26.86 -12.07 -15.49
C LEU A 162 -27.04 -11.30 -14.18
N ASN A 163 -27.66 -10.12 -14.22
CA ASN A 163 -27.98 -9.37 -13.01
C ASN A 163 -29.09 -10.03 -12.20
N CYS A 164 -30.04 -10.72 -12.86
CA CYS A 164 -31.09 -11.49 -12.20
C CYS A 164 -30.53 -12.75 -11.49
N ASP A 165 -29.61 -13.48 -12.13
CA ASP A 165 -28.96 -14.67 -11.56
C ASP A 165 -28.14 -14.33 -10.30
N LYS A 166 -27.39 -13.22 -10.33
CA LYS A 166 -26.68 -12.70 -9.15
C LYS A 166 -27.63 -12.32 -8.01
N ALA A 167 -28.79 -11.73 -8.32
CA ALA A 167 -29.77 -11.34 -7.32
C ALA A 167 -30.47 -12.55 -6.68
N GLU A 168 -30.77 -13.58 -7.46
CA GLU A 168 -31.36 -14.83 -6.97
C GLU A 168 -30.39 -15.61 -6.07
N LYS A 169 -29.12 -15.69 -6.47
CA LYS A 169 -28.06 -16.32 -5.67
C LYS A 169 -27.83 -15.62 -4.34
N ALA A 170 -27.98 -14.29 -4.29
CA ALA A 170 -27.92 -13.51 -3.06
C ALA A 170 -29.15 -13.75 -2.15
N ARG A 171 -30.36 -13.83 -2.72
CA ARG A 171 -31.60 -14.12 -1.97
C ARG A 171 -31.60 -15.51 -1.35
N ASN A 172 -31.17 -16.54 -2.09
CA ASN A 172 -31.10 -17.91 -1.58
C ASN A 172 -30.08 -18.03 -0.44
N LYS A 173 -28.95 -17.30 -0.53
CA LYS A 173 -27.96 -17.24 0.56
C LYS A 173 -28.54 -16.63 1.84
N LEU A 174 -29.37 -15.59 1.73
CA LEU A 174 -30.07 -15.00 2.88
C LEU A 174 -31.15 -15.92 3.47
N ARG A 175 -31.88 -16.66 2.62
CA ARG A 175 -32.88 -17.63 3.06
C ARG A 175 -32.27 -18.77 3.88
N ASN A 176 -31.11 -19.26 3.45
CA ASN A 176 -30.38 -20.30 4.17
C ASN A 176 -29.87 -19.81 5.53
N MET A 177 -29.37 -18.57 5.61
CA MET A 177 -28.98 -17.96 6.90
C MET A 177 -30.17 -17.80 7.87
N GLN A 178 -31.37 -17.52 7.37
CA GLN A 178 -32.57 -17.42 8.20
C GLN A 178 -33.02 -18.79 8.74
N LEU A 179 -32.83 -19.86 7.96
CA LEU A 179 -33.09 -21.24 8.38
C LEU A 179 -32.09 -21.70 9.46
N ASP A 180 -30.81 -21.31 9.34
CA ASP A 180 -29.80 -21.59 10.37
C ASP A 180 -30.08 -20.84 11.67
N THR A 181 -30.67 -19.64 11.60
CA THR A 181 -31.05 -18.84 12.77
C THR A 181 -32.31 -19.38 13.47
N ALA A 182 -33.24 -19.98 12.73
CA ALA A 182 -34.47 -20.57 13.29
C ALA A 182 -34.24 -21.95 13.94
N GLY A 183 -33.12 -22.62 13.63
CA GLY A 183 -32.75 -23.92 14.20
C GLY A 183 -32.02 -23.85 15.56
N GLN A 184 -31.72 -22.65 16.06
CA GLN A 184 -31.05 -22.49 17.35
C GLN A 184 -32.09 -22.23 18.46
N GLU A 185 -32.41 -23.28 19.22
CA GLU A 185 -33.26 -23.17 20.41
C GLU A 185 -32.68 -22.16 21.43
N LEU A 186 -33.58 -21.36 22.01
CA LEU A 186 -33.28 -20.39 23.07
C LEU A 186 -32.62 -21.08 24.28
N PRO A 187 -31.57 -20.50 24.88
CA PRO A 187 -30.96 -21.04 26.09
C PRO A 187 -31.94 -20.91 27.27
N LYS A 188 -32.13 -22.00 28.01
CA LYS A 188 -32.61 -22.00 29.40
C LYS A 188 -31.46 -22.45 30.30
#